data_AF-A0AAV0HB41-F1
#
_entry.id   AF-A0AAV0HB41-F1
#
_cell.length_a   1.000
_cell.length_b   1.000
_cell.length_c   1.000
_cell.angle_alpha   90.00
_cell.angle_beta   90.00
_cell.angle_gamma   90.00
#
_symmetry.space_group_name_H-M   'P 1'
#
loop_
_entity.id
_entity.type
_entity.pdbx_description
1 polymer ?
#
loop_
_entity_poly.entity_id
_entity_poly.type
_entity_poly.pdbx_seq_one_letter_code
_entity_poly.pdbx_strand_id
1 'polypeptide(L)'
;MSKSKTSSSSWLPHFNPGDRVEISSDEPGFRGSWFAGTVIRREVKNPNRYVVQYDKLYEDESGEKLLQETVDWVELRPPPPPEKKKVQLKFGDEVEAFHSDGWWEGAITAEHADGKFAVFFRSSKEQIVFEGKELRLRREWVEGKWEPPFEQRQREKERSQEKADSRPSKLVKRESSSVNNAKSQGTNSTKVGKGEKLSEPEAKPNLPEEVVKFTQGMQVEVTTDDEGFKGAWFAATIIEPSGEDQFLIEYKTLTNDDDTEFLREEIRTCHIRPCPPETIIVDGFKVMDEVDAYYNECWWVGVIAKVLINCKYMVYFKDTDEKITFKQADLRPHQDWLYGKWVVPSKALKQ
;
A
#
# COMPACT_ATOMS: atom_id res chain seq x y z
N MET A 1 9.29 -28.16 43.40
CA MET A 1 9.89 -27.44 42.27
C MET A 1 8.77 -26.96 41.36
N SER A 2 8.57 -25.65 41.36
CA SER A 2 7.50 -24.91 40.69
C SER A 2 7.62 -24.99 39.17
N LYS A 3 6.59 -25.50 38.50
CA LYS A 3 6.45 -25.39 37.04
C LYS A 3 6.08 -23.95 36.70
N SER A 4 7.02 -23.22 36.14
CA SER A 4 6.79 -21.92 35.52
C SER A 4 5.84 -22.10 34.34
N LYS A 5 4.58 -21.66 34.50
CA LYS A 5 3.68 -21.39 33.37
C LYS A 5 4.29 -20.24 32.57
N THR A 6 4.79 -20.53 31.38
CA THR A 6 5.10 -19.49 30.40
C THR A 6 3.78 -18.84 30.00
N SER A 7 3.66 -17.56 30.36
CA SER A 7 2.56 -16.67 30.02
C SER A 7 2.53 -16.45 28.50
N SER A 8 1.74 -17.25 27.76
CA SER A 8 1.40 -16.95 26.37
C SER A 8 0.24 -15.95 26.34
N SER A 9 0.52 -14.68 26.56
CA SER A 9 -0.48 -13.62 26.44
C SER A 9 0.20 -12.27 26.34
N SER A 10 -0.14 -11.50 25.30
CA SER A 10 -0.17 -10.01 25.21
C SER A 10 0.46 -9.35 23.97
N TRP A 11 0.50 -9.99 22.80
CA TRP A 11 0.90 -9.30 21.56
C TRP A 11 -0.17 -9.22 20.46
N LEU A 12 -1.30 -9.91 20.59
CA LEU A 12 -2.40 -9.75 19.63
C LEU A 12 -3.06 -8.37 19.85
N PRO A 13 -3.26 -7.55 18.80
CA PRO A 13 -4.09 -6.36 18.88
C PRO A 13 -5.48 -6.74 19.43
N HIS A 14 -5.83 -6.16 20.57
CA HIS A 14 -7.13 -6.38 21.20
C HIS A 14 -8.07 -5.26 20.78
N PHE A 15 -8.96 -5.54 19.83
CA PHE A 15 -10.10 -4.67 19.54
C PHE A 15 -11.27 -5.00 20.46
N ASN A 16 -11.98 -3.97 20.92
CA ASN A 16 -13.19 -4.06 21.73
C ASN A 16 -14.45 -3.82 20.90
N PRO A 17 -15.60 -4.36 21.31
CA PRO A 17 -16.88 -3.97 20.74
C PRO A 17 -17.06 -2.44 20.73
N GLY A 18 -17.40 -1.88 19.57
CA GLY A 18 -17.55 -0.44 19.33
C GLY A 18 -16.29 0.27 18.82
N ASP A 19 -15.13 -0.39 18.81
CA ASP A 19 -13.91 0.19 18.23
C ASP A 19 -14.10 0.40 16.72
N ARG A 20 -13.72 1.59 16.23
CA ARG A 20 -13.62 1.86 14.80
C ARG A 20 -12.38 1.18 14.25
N VAL A 21 -12.52 0.60 13.06
CA VAL A 21 -11.46 -0.13 12.36
C VAL A 21 -11.52 0.17 10.87
N GLU A 22 -10.41 -0.09 10.19
CA GLU A 22 -10.39 -0.31 8.75
C GLU A 22 -10.19 -1.81 8.51
N ILE A 23 -10.93 -2.33 7.53
CA ILE A 23 -11.07 -3.76 7.22
C ILE A 23 -10.53 -3.99 5.82
N SER A 24 -9.56 -4.90 5.68
CA SER A 24 -9.07 -5.36 4.38
C SER A 24 -9.74 -6.67 3.98
N SER A 25 -9.72 -6.98 2.69
CA SER A 25 -10.12 -8.30 2.17
C SER A 25 -9.10 -8.79 1.14
N ASP A 26 -8.78 -10.08 1.21
CA ASP A 26 -7.93 -10.75 0.22
C ASP A 26 -8.72 -11.29 -0.99
N GLU A 27 -10.04 -11.09 -1.01
CA GLU A 27 -10.89 -11.47 -2.14
C GLU A 27 -10.46 -10.77 -3.44
N PRO A 28 -10.46 -11.48 -4.58
CA PRO A 28 -10.22 -10.88 -5.88
C PRO A 28 -11.11 -9.65 -6.09
N GLY A 29 -10.49 -8.54 -6.53
CA GLY A 29 -11.18 -7.26 -6.70
C GLY A 29 -11.15 -6.34 -5.47
N PHE A 30 -10.89 -6.85 -4.27
CA PHE A 30 -10.77 -6.04 -3.05
C PHE A 30 -9.35 -5.97 -2.47
N ARG A 31 -8.40 -6.70 -3.07
CA ARG A 31 -7.00 -6.68 -2.63
C ARG A 31 -6.38 -5.28 -2.68
N GLY A 32 -5.76 -4.90 -1.57
CA GLY A 32 -5.14 -3.58 -1.39
C GLY A 32 -6.13 -2.50 -0.95
N SER A 33 -7.39 -2.86 -0.65
CA SER A 33 -8.39 -1.94 -0.14
C SER A 33 -8.55 -2.02 1.38
N TRP A 34 -8.98 -0.90 1.96
CA TRP A 34 -9.32 -0.75 3.37
C TRP A 34 -10.65 -0.03 3.52
N PHE A 35 -11.67 -0.72 4.01
CA PHE A 35 -13.01 -0.17 4.23
C PHE A 35 -13.24 0.19 5.69
N ALA A 36 -13.88 1.33 5.92
CA ALA A 36 -14.21 1.74 7.28
C ALA A 36 -15.31 0.86 7.87
N GLY A 37 -15.16 0.50 9.15
CA GLY A 37 -16.17 -0.26 9.87
C GLY A 37 -16.03 -0.18 11.38
N THR A 38 -16.81 -1.01 12.06
CA THR A 38 -16.90 -1.08 13.52
C THR A 38 -16.85 -2.53 14.00
N VAL A 39 -16.10 -2.81 15.05
CA VAL A 39 -16.08 -4.13 15.69
C VAL A 39 -17.38 -4.34 16.46
N ILE A 40 -18.14 -5.37 16.12
CA ILE A 40 -19.37 -5.74 16.81
C ILE A 40 -19.06 -6.62 18.02
N ARG A 41 -18.23 -7.65 17.82
CA ARG A 41 -17.81 -8.57 18.88
C ARG A 41 -16.65 -9.44 18.44
N ARG A 42 -15.93 -9.99 19.42
CA ARG A 42 -15.00 -11.11 19.19
C ARG A 42 -15.76 -12.43 19.06
N GLU A 43 -15.29 -13.33 18.20
CA GLU A 43 -15.86 -14.66 18.08
C GLU A 43 -15.55 -15.53 19.32
N VAL A 44 -16.54 -16.32 19.77
CA VAL A 44 -16.41 -17.15 20.99
C VAL A 44 -15.54 -18.39 20.74
N LYS A 45 -15.66 -18.99 19.54
CA LYS A 45 -14.94 -20.22 19.19
C LYS A 45 -13.50 -19.97 18.76
N ASN A 46 -13.25 -18.86 18.05
CA ASN A 46 -11.92 -18.46 17.61
C ASN A 46 -11.62 -17.02 18.08
N PRO A 47 -10.79 -16.83 19.12
CA PRO A 47 -10.52 -15.52 19.68
C PRO A 47 -9.67 -14.62 18.77
N ASN A 48 -9.15 -15.14 17.65
CA ASN A 48 -8.44 -14.36 16.63
C ASN A 48 -9.39 -13.71 15.63
N ARG A 49 -10.67 -14.10 15.60
CA ARG A 49 -11.65 -13.57 14.65
C ARG A 49 -12.62 -12.60 15.30
N TYR A 50 -13.05 -11.64 14.51
CA TYR A 50 -13.95 -10.58 14.92
C TYR A 50 -15.11 -10.50 13.96
N VAL A 51 -16.30 -10.28 14.50
CA VAL A 51 -17.45 -9.84 13.71
C VAL A 51 -17.37 -8.34 13.60
N VAL A 52 -17.26 -7.85 12.37
CA VAL A 52 -17.23 -6.43 12.05
C VAL A 52 -18.44 -6.06 11.22
N GLN A 53 -18.81 -4.79 11.27
CA GLN A 53 -19.84 -4.20 10.42
C GLN A 53 -19.22 -3.07 9.61
N TYR A 54 -19.38 -3.11 8.30
CA TYR A 54 -18.91 -2.05 7.41
C TYR A 54 -19.77 -0.79 7.57
N ASP A 55 -19.17 0.38 7.36
CA ASP A 55 -19.88 1.66 7.49
C ASP A 55 -20.77 1.98 6.27
N LYS A 56 -20.41 1.43 5.10
CA LYS A 56 -21.01 1.80 3.80
C LYS A 56 -21.22 0.63 2.82
N LEU A 57 -20.93 -0.60 3.23
CA LEU A 57 -21.26 -1.80 2.45
C LEU A 57 -22.53 -2.42 3.02
N TYR A 58 -23.40 -2.94 2.16
CA TYR A 58 -24.72 -3.43 2.52
C TYR A 58 -24.88 -4.90 2.13
N GLU A 59 -25.65 -5.68 2.90
CA GLU A 59 -25.95 -7.08 2.57
C GLU A 59 -26.92 -7.20 1.39
N ASP A 60 -27.69 -6.15 1.14
CA ASP A 60 -28.77 -6.09 0.19
C ASP A 60 -28.67 -4.88 -0.73
N GLU A 61 -29.28 -4.99 -1.92
CA GLU A 61 -29.37 -3.90 -2.90
C GLU A 61 -30.27 -2.75 -2.40
N SER A 62 -31.11 -3.00 -1.39
CA SER A 62 -31.97 -1.96 -0.81
C SER A 62 -31.22 -0.95 0.06
N GLY A 63 -30.01 -1.28 0.51
CA GLY A 63 -29.19 -0.42 1.37
C GLY A 63 -29.74 -0.28 2.79
N GLU A 64 -30.59 -1.21 3.24
CA GLU A 64 -31.22 -1.12 4.56
C GLU A 64 -30.36 -1.76 5.65
N LYS A 65 -29.60 -2.81 5.31
CA LYS A 65 -28.77 -3.55 6.25
C LYS A 65 -27.30 -3.48 5.87
N LEU A 66 -26.49 -2.91 6.76
CA LEU A 66 -25.03 -2.88 6.61
C LEU A 66 -24.46 -4.30 6.70
N LEU A 67 -23.48 -4.58 5.83
CA LEU A 67 -22.78 -5.84 5.75
C LEU A 67 -22.04 -6.13 7.05
N GLN A 68 -22.28 -7.31 7.62
CA GLN A 68 -21.48 -7.87 8.70
C GLN A 68 -20.69 -9.08 8.22
N GLU A 69 -19.43 -9.14 8.62
CA GLU A 69 -18.53 -10.21 8.21
C GLU A 69 -17.68 -10.68 9.40
N THR A 70 -17.21 -11.93 9.34
CA THR A 70 -16.29 -12.46 10.35
C THR A 70 -14.88 -12.57 9.76
N VAL A 71 -14.03 -11.60 10.12
CA VAL A 71 -12.66 -11.45 9.61
C VAL A 71 -11.62 -11.84 10.67
N ASP A 72 -10.41 -12.17 10.24
CA ASP A 72 -9.28 -12.41 11.13
C ASP A 72 -8.68 -11.08 11.64
N TRP A 73 -7.98 -11.10 12.78
CA TRP A 73 -7.37 -9.91 13.35
C TRP A 73 -6.34 -9.26 12.43
N VAL A 74 -5.70 -10.03 11.53
CA VAL A 74 -4.71 -9.52 10.56
C VAL A 74 -5.35 -8.62 9.49
N GLU A 75 -6.65 -8.79 9.26
CA GLU A 75 -7.44 -8.00 8.30
C GLU A 75 -7.97 -6.69 8.91
N LEU A 76 -7.61 -6.42 10.17
CA LEU A 76 -8.07 -5.27 10.94
C LEU A 76 -6.93 -4.36 11.34
N ARG A 77 -7.14 -3.06 11.13
CA ARG A 77 -6.30 -2.00 11.71
C ARG A 77 -7.19 -0.91 12.31
N PRO A 78 -6.72 -0.13 13.30
CA PRO A 78 -7.41 1.09 13.67
C PRO A 78 -7.46 2.07 12.47
N PRO A 79 -8.29 3.11 12.50
CA PRO A 79 -8.20 4.21 11.55
C PRO A 79 -6.88 4.97 11.75
N PRO A 80 -6.24 5.45 10.67
CA PRO A 80 -5.04 6.25 10.80
C PRO A 80 -5.35 7.56 11.55
N PRO A 81 -4.48 7.97 12.49
CA PRO A 81 -4.59 9.25 13.17
C PRO A 81 -4.78 10.43 12.20
N PRO A 82 -5.61 11.42 12.54
CA PRO A 82 -5.77 12.63 11.73
C PRO A 82 -4.44 13.37 11.54
N GLU A 83 -4.09 13.69 10.29
CA GLU A 83 -2.92 14.48 9.97
C GLU A 83 -3.22 15.99 10.12
N LYS A 84 -2.54 16.65 11.06
CA LYS A 84 -2.72 18.10 11.31
C LYS A 84 -2.00 18.98 10.28
N LYS A 85 -1.01 18.45 9.58
CA LYS A 85 -0.31 19.13 8.49
C LYS A 85 -0.64 18.40 7.19
N LYS A 86 -0.84 19.14 6.11
CA LYS A 86 -0.88 18.55 4.78
C LYS A 86 0.47 17.92 4.49
N VAL A 87 0.48 16.61 4.30
CA VAL A 87 1.62 15.91 3.74
C VAL A 87 1.83 16.41 2.31
N GLN A 88 3.09 16.68 1.97
CA GLN A 88 3.47 17.00 0.59
C GLN A 88 3.62 15.68 -0.16
N LEU A 89 2.59 15.35 -0.94
CA LEU A 89 2.58 14.22 -1.86
C LEU A 89 3.43 14.55 -3.08
N LYS A 90 4.18 13.57 -3.59
CA LYS A 90 5.02 13.69 -4.79
C LYS A 90 5.00 12.42 -5.62
N PHE A 91 5.48 12.51 -6.85
CA PHE A 91 5.72 11.35 -7.72
C PHE A 91 6.53 10.27 -6.99
N GLY A 92 6.05 9.03 -7.11
CA GLY A 92 6.63 7.84 -6.47
C GLY A 92 6.23 7.62 -5.02
N ASP A 93 5.44 8.50 -4.41
CA ASP A 93 4.88 8.22 -3.08
C ASP A 93 3.84 7.09 -3.16
N GLU A 94 3.96 6.13 -2.23
CA GLU A 94 2.93 5.14 -1.97
C GLU A 94 1.79 5.78 -1.18
N VAL A 95 0.59 5.68 -1.72
CA VAL A 95 -0.62 6.30 -1.18
C VAL A 95 -1.74 5.29 -1.03
N GLU A 96 -2.71 5.66 -0.23
CA GLU A 96 -4.04 5.08 -0.28
C GLU A 96 -4.98 6.16 -0.83
N ALA A 97 -5.69 5.84 -1.91
CA ALA A 97 -6.65 6.72 -2.56
C ALA A 97 -8.07 6.36 -2.15
N PHE A 98 -8.87 7.36 -1.77
CA PHE A 98 -10.25 7.15 -1.41
C PHE A 98 -11.11 7.01 -2.66
N HIS A 99 -11.59 5.80 -2.93
CA HIS A 99 -12.38 5.46 -4.11
C HIS A 99 -13.41 4.38 -3.75
N SER A 100 -14.62 4.43 -4.33
CA SER A 100 -15.68 3.44 -4.08
C SER A 100 -15.87 3.08 -2.60
N ASP A 101 -15.92 4.11 -1.74
CA ASP A 101 -16.09 4.02 -0.28
C ASP A 101 -14.99 3.31 0.53
N GLY A 102 -13.88 2.94 -0.13
CA GLY A 102 -12.68 2.37 0.48
C GLY A 102 -11.42 3.19 0.23
N TRP A 103 -10.35 2.86 0.95
CA TRP A 103 -9.00 3.36 0.72
C TRP A 103 -8.18 2.33 -0.04
N TRP A 104 -7.71 2.66 -1.23
CA TRP A 104 -7.07 1.73 -2.15
C TRP A 104 -5.59 2.05 -2.31
N GLU A 105 -4.76 1.04 -2.11
CA GLU A 105 -3.31 1.13 -2.30
C GLU A 105 -2.95 1.44 -3.76
N GLY A 106 -2.15 2.49 -3.94
CA GLY A 106 -1.59 2.85 -5.22
C GLY A 106 -0.36 3.73 -5.08
N ALA A 107 0.27 4.03 -6.21
CA ALA A 107 1.45 4.89 -6.26
C ALA A 107 1.16 6.15 -7.07
N ILE A 108 1.68 7.30 -6.63
CA ILE A 108 1.58 8.55 -7.41
C ILE A 108 2.50 8.47 -8.62
N THR A 109 1.94 8.67 -9.80
CA THR A 109 2.62 8.48 -11.08
C THR A 109 2.61 9.73 -11.95
N ALA A 110 1.84 10.75 -11.59
CA ALA A 110 1.99 12.09 -12.12
C ALA A 110 1.51 13.15 -11.13
N GLU A 111 2.16 14.30 -11.14
CA GLU A 111 1.72 15.50 -10.42
C GLU A 111 1.16 16.50 -11.44
N HIS A 112 -0.09 16.91 -11.27
CA HIS A 112 -0.73 17.89 -12.12
C HIS A 112 -0.63 19.30 -11.51
N ALA A 113 -0.52 20.32 -12.35
CA ALA A 113 -0.32 21.71 -11.92
C ALA A 113 -1.49 22.28 -11.09
N ASP A 114 -2.69 21.66 -11.16
CA ASP A 114 -3.87 22.03 -10.40
C ASP A 114 -3.91 21.39 -8.99
N GLY A 115 -2.84 20.69 -8.58
CA GLY A 115 -2.75 20.02 -7.27
C GLY A 115 -3.46 18.67 -7.22
N LYS A 116 -3.74 18.09 -8.39
CA LYS A 116 -4.20 16.70 -8.53
C LYS A 116 -3.02 15.77 -8.79
N PHE A 117 -3.25 14.50 -8.51
CA PHE A 117 -2.26 13.44 -8.63
C PHE A 117 -2.86 12.28 -9.41
N ALA A 118 -2.16 11.78 -10.42
CA ALA A 118 -2.49 10.50 -11.01
C ALA A 118 -1.97 9.39 -10.10
N VAL A 119 -2.84 8.46 -9.73
CA VAL A 119 -2.52 7.31 -8.89
C VAL A 119 -2.75 6.03 -9.67
N PHE A 120 -1.77 5.14 -9.65
CA PHE A 120 -1.84 3.83 -10.26
C PHE A 120 -2.12 2.74 -9.24
N PHE A 121 -3.13 1.93 -9.53
CA PHE A 121 -3.53 0.80 -8.71
C PHE A 121 -2.90 -0.47 -9.26
N ARG A 122 -1.93 -1.01 -8.51
CA ARG A 122 -1.16 -2.18 -8.95
C ARG A 122 -2.03 -3.43 -9.11
N SER A 123 -3.10 -3.53 -8.35
CA SER A 123 -4.02 -4.67 -8.35
C SER A 123 -4.94 -4.68 -9.57
N SER A 124 -5.53 -3.53 -9.95
CA SER A 124 -6.42 -3.42 -11.12
C SER A 124 -5.73 -2.97 -12.40
N LYS A 125 -4.46 -2.54 -12.33
CA LYS A 125 -3.68 -1.95 -13.44
C LYS A 125 -4.30 -0.66 -13.98
N GLU A 126 -5.11 0.03 -13.18
CA GLU A 126 -5.78 1.27 -13.57
C GLU A 126 -5.01 2.51 -13.10
N GLN A 127 -5.23 3.62 -13.80
CA GLN A 127 -4.79 4.95 -13.35
C GLN A 127 -5.98 5.88 -13.22
N ILE A 128 -6.09 6.55 -12.06
CA ILE A 128 -7.15 7.50 -11.79
C ILE A 128 -6.55 8.78 -11.22
N VAL A 129 -7.12 9.93 -11.58
CA VAL A 129 -6.68 11.24 -11.09
C VAL A 129 -7.48 11.64 -9.87
N PHE A 130 -6.79 11.94 -8.77
CA PHE A 130 -7.37 12.32 -7.49
C PHE A 130 -6.94 13.72 -7.07
N GLU A 131 -7.77 14.40 -6.28
CA GLU A 131 -7.34 15.56 -5.52
C GLU A 131 -6.48 15.13 -4.33
N GLY A 132 -5.52 15.95 -3.90
CA GLY A 132 -4.68 15.63 -2.73
C GLY A 132 -5.45 15.41 -1.41
N LYS A 133 -6.73 15.77 -1.30
CA LYS A 133 -7.59 15.49 -0.14
C LYS A 133 -8.17 14.07 -0.13
N GLU A 134 -8.19 13.43 -1.30
CA GLU A 134 -8.66 12.07 -1.51
C GLU A 134 -7.51 11.06 -1.39
N LEU A 135 -6.29 11.55 -1.19
CA LEU A 135 -5.10 10.75 -1.00
C LEU A 135 -4.58 10.90 0.43
N ARG A 136 -4.02 9.80 0.94
CA ARG A 136 -3.19 9.80 2.15
C ARG A 136 -1.95 8.96 1.89
N LEU A 137 -0.84 9.23 2.56
CA LEU A 137 0.31 8.33 2.49
C LEU A 137 -0.07 6.95 3.00
N ARG A 138 0.34 5.92 2.26
CA ARG A 138 0.20 4.53 2.66
C ARG A 138 0.99 4.30 3.94
N ARG A 139 0.34 3.63 4.90
CA ARG A 139 0.96 3.23 6.16
C ARG A 139 0.51 1.85 6.54
N GLU A 140 1.41 1.11 7.15
CA GLU A 140 1.13 -0.21 7.68
C GLU A 140 0.89 -0.13 9.19
N TRP A 141 -0.05 -0.93 9.67
CA TRP A 141 -0.27 -1.12 11.11
C TRP A 141 0.46 -2.38 11.56
N VAL A 142 1.63 -2.21 12.16
CA VAL A 142 2.52 -3.30 12.55
C VAL A 142 2.81 -3.19 14.04
N GLU A 143 2.61 -4.29 14.79
CA GLU A 143 2.89 -4.38 16.23
C GLU A 143 2.28 -3.23 17.08
N GLY A 144 1.07 -2.79 16.73
CA GLY A 144 0.39 -1.74 17.48
C GLY A 144 0.86 -0.31 17.15
N LYS A 145 1.59 -0.13 16.04
CA LYS A 145 2.10 1.16 15.58
C LYS A 145 1.85 1.33 14.09
N TRP A 146 1.75 2.59 13.69
CA TRP A 146 1.69 2.97 12.29
C TRP A 146 3.08 3.23 11.75
N GLU A 147 3.41 2.62 10.63
CA GLU A 147 4.69 2.76 9.95
C GLU A 147 4.47 3.23 8.50
N PRO A 148 5.15 4.30 8.03
CA PRO A 148 5.97 5.21 8.82
C PRO A 148 5.15 6.00 9.86
N PRO A 149 5.76 6.41 10.99
CA PRO A 149 5.05 7.09 12.06
C PRO A 149 4.59 8.48 11.65
N PHE A 150 3.46 8.91 12.20
CA PHE A 150 2.99 10.30 12.07
C PHE A 150 3.96 11.27 12.78
N GLU A 151 4.29 12.40 12.15
CA GLU A 151 5.22 13.43 12.69
C GLU A 151 4.88 13.88 14.12
N GLN A 152 3.60 13.79 14.53
CA GLN A 152 3.12 14.27 15.83
C GLN A 152 3.79 13.56 17.03
N ARG A 153 4.25 12.30 16.87
CA ARG A 153 4.87 11.53 17.98
C ARG A 153 6.34 11.87 18.24
N GLN A 154 7.06 12.41 17.26
CA GLN A 154 8.46 12.81 17.46
C GLN A 154 8.54 14.03 18.40
N ARG A 155 7.68 15.04 18.18
CA ARG A 155 7.63 16.22 19.04
C ARG A 155 7.06 15.97 20.43
N GLU A 156 6.15 15.00 20.61
CA GLU A 156 5.66 14.65 21.95
C GLU A 156 6.75 13.95 22.77
N LYS A 157 7.60 13.13 22.15
CA LYS A 157 8.80 12.58 22.79
C LYS A 157 9.84 13.66 23.10
N GLU A 158 10.16 14.53 22.14
CA GLU A 158 11.08 15.65 22.34
C GLU A 158 10.59 16.62 23.41
N ARG A 159 9.30 16.97 23.41
CA ARG A 159 8.69 17.86 24.41
C ARG A 159 8.56 17.21 25.79
N SER A 160 8.46 15.89 25.87
CA SER A 160 8.47 15.15 27.14
C SER A 160 9.88 15.06 27.72
N GLN A 161 10.89 14.92 26.85
CA GLN A 161 12.31 14.96 27.21
C GLN A 161 12.75 16.36 27.64
N GLU A 162 12.38 17.39 26.88
CA GLU A 162 12.67 18.80 27.16
C GLU A 162 11.96 19.29 28.44
N LYS A 163 10.77 18.75 28.77
CA LYS A 163 10.09 18.98 30.06
C LYS A 163 10.71 18.26 31.24
N ALA A 164 11.41 17.14 31.02
CA ALA A 164 12.16 16.44 32.05
C ALA A 164 13.47 17.17 32.38
N ASP A 165 14.13 17.72 31.36
CA ASP A 165 15.39 18.46 31.49
C ASP A 165 15.23 19.92 31.93
N SER A 166 14.04 20.51 31.78
CA SER A 166 13.77 21.93 32.09
C SER A 166 13.17 22.21 33.47
N ARG A 167 13.11 21.26 34.42
CA ARG A 167 12.60 21.51 35.78
C ARG A 167 13.67 22.18 36.68
N PRO A 168 13.53 23.44 37.11
CA PRO A 168 14.38 24.03 38.15
C PRO A 168 13.63 24.06 39.50
N SER A 169 14.40 24.01 40.59
CA SER A 169 13.94 24.16 41.97
C SER A 169 13.49 25.60 42.29
N LYS A 170 12.37 25.71 43.06
CA LYS A 170 11.71 26.91 43.62
C LYS A 170 12.60 28.14 43.96
N LEU A 171 12.09 29.37 43.75
CA LEU A 171 11.53 30.30 44.77
C LEU A 171 11.18 31.72 44.21
N VAL A 172 9.90 32.15 44.40
CA VAL A 172 9.40 33.43 44.97
C VAL A 172 9.37 34.81 44.22
N LYS A 173 8.13 35.34 44.15
CA LYS A 173 7.56 36.73 44.30
C LYS A 173 7.41 37.77 43.16
N ARG A 174 6.11 38.06 42.93
CA ARG A 174 5.32 39.33 42.98
C ARG A 174 5.34 40.36 41.83
N GLU A 175 4.10 40.61 41.36
CA GLU A 175 3.40 41.88 41.02
C GLU A 175 4.06 42.84 39.99
N SER A 176 3.37 43.50 39.05
CA SER A 176 2.00 44.01 38.97
C SER A 176 1.65 44.51 37.54
N SER A 177 0.35 44.44 37.23
CA SER A 177 -0.51 45.44 36.57
C SER A 177 -0.35 45.92 35.11
N SER A 178 -1.52 45.92 34.45
CA SER A 178 -2.12 46.95 33.58
C SER A 178 -2.23 46.64 32.09
N VAL A 179 -3.39 46.16 31.62
CA VAL A 179 -4.62 46.85 31.13
C VAL A 179 -4.48 47.47 29.71
N ASN A 180 -5.45 47.10 28.86
CA ASN A 180 -6.08 47.80 27.72
C ASN A 180 -5.93 47.02 26.41
N ASN A 181 -6.95 46.32 25.89
CA ASN A 181 -8.31 46.68 25.44
C ASN A 181 -8.35 47.25 24.00
N ALA A 182 -9.51 47.02 23.37
CA ALA A 182 -10.01 47.44 22.04
C ALA A 182 -9.71 46.47 20.88
N LYS A 183 -10.68 45.66 20.42
CA LYS A 183 -11.93 45.94 19.65
C LYS A 183 -11.69 46.44 18.22
N SER A 184 -12.10 45.64 17.24
CA SER A 184 -13.16 45.94 16.23
C SER A 184 -13.36 44.66 15.39
N GLN A 185 -14.56 44.07 15.30
CA GLN A 185 -15.78 44.50 14.57
C GLN A 185 -15.48 44.89 13.11
N GLY A 186 -16.14 44.35 12.08
CA GLY A 186 -17.34 43.54 12.01
C GLY A 186 -17.41 42.83 10.64
N THR A 187 -18.27 41.80 10.49
CA THR A 187 -19.65 41.90 9.94
C THR A 187 -19.65 42.33 8.47
N ASN A 188 -20.39 41.76 7.52
CA ASN A 188 -21.54 40.84 7.49
C ASN A 188 -21.76 40.57 5.99
N SER A 189 -22.09 39.37 5.53
CA SER A 189 -23.46 38.88 5.26
C SER A 189 -23.57 38.47 3.78
N THR A 190 -23.92 37.22 3.46
CA THR A 190 -25.30 36.74 3.14
C THR A 190 -25.67 37.09 1.68
N LYS A 191 -26.10 36.21 0.75
CA LYS A 191 -27.18 35.19 0.71
C LYS A 191 -27.05 34.46 -0.67
N VAL A 192 -27.13 33.12 -0.76
CA VAL A 192 -28.29 32.27 -1.17
C VAL A 192 -28.71 32.31 -2.65
N GLY A 193 -28.79 31.10 -3.24
CA GLY A 193 -29.79 30.66 -4.23
C GLY A 193 -29.19 29.97 -5.47
N LYS A 194 -29.16 28.63 -5.60
CA LYS A 194 -30.20 27.61 -5.97
C LYS A 194 -30.29 27.31 -7.48
N GLY A 195 -30.30 26.01 -7.83
CA GLY A 195 -30.77 25.40 -9.10
C GLY A 195 -29.62 24.86 -9.97
N GLU A 196 -29.40 23.53 -10.07
CA GLU A 196 -29.96 22.58 -11.09
C GLU A 196 -29.40 22.86 -12.51
N LYS A 197 -28.92 21.94 -13.37
CA LYS A 197 -29.05 20.48 -13.54
C LYS A 197 -28.15 20.04 -14.75
N LEU A 198 -27.59 18.83 -14.68
CA LEU A 198 -27.11 17.86 -15.71
C LEU A 198 -26.61 18.33 -17.10
N SER A 199 -25.37 17.91 -17.45
CA SER A 199 -25.08 17.06 -18.63
C SER A 199 -23.57 16.75 -18.76
N GLU A 200 -23.26 15.46 -18.90
CA GLU A 200 -22.00 14.85 -19.39
C GLU A 200 -21.58 15.41 -20.77
N PRO A 201 -20.28 15.34 -21.17
CA PRO A 201 -19.63 14.06 -21.45
C PRO A 201 -18.21 13.90 -20.88
N GLU A 202 -17.87 12.65 -20.60
CA GLU A 202 -16.53 12.19 -20.23
C GLU A 202 -15.48 12.62 -21.27
N ALA A 203 -14.55 13.47 -20.84
CA ALA A 203 -13.31 13.72 -21.54
C ALA A 203 -12.25 12.78 -20.95
N LYS A 204 -11.79 11.81 -21.75
CA LYS A 204 -10.55 11.07 -21.47
C LYS A 204 -9.43 12.10 -21.24
N PRO A 205 -8.77 12.13 -20.08
CA PRO A 205 -7.67 13.07 -19.87
C PRO A 205 -6.46 12.61 -20.69
N ASN A 206 -6.02 13.46 -21.61
CA ASN A 206 -4.80 13.31 -22.39
C ASN A 206 -3.60 13.14 -21.44
N LEU A 207 -3.01 11.94 -21.46
CA LEU A 207 -1.80 11.58 -20.73
C LEU A 207 -0.57 12.24 -21.38
N PRO A 208 0.38 12.82 -20.63
CA PRO A 208 1.71 13.08 -21.15
C PRO A 208 2.44 11.74 -21.36
N GLU A 209 2.51 11.31 -22.63
CA GLU A 209 3.19 10.10 -23.08
C GLU A 209 4.72 10.20 -22.93
N GLU A 210 5.25 9.71 -21.82
CA GLU A 210 6.50 8.94 -21.89
C GLU A 210 6.14 7.45 -21.84
N VAL A 211 5.36 6.98 -22.83
CA VAL A 211 5.10 5.56 -23.02
C VAL A 211 6.41 4.91 -23.44
N VAL A 212 6.93 4.00 -22.62
CA VAL A 212 8.09 3.20 -23.00
C VAL A 212 7.73 2.39 -24.24
N LYS A 213 8.45 2.67 -25.33
CA LYS A 213 8.24 2.00 -26.61
C LYS A 213 9.00 0.68 -26.60
N PHE A 214 8.26 -0.43 -26.49
CA PHE A 214 8.81 -1.75 -26.70
C PHE A 214 9.17 -1.94 -28.18
N THR A 215 10.35 -2.47 -28.44
CA THR A 215 10.82 -2.77 -29.80
C THR A 215 11.10 -4.26 -29.93
N GLN A 216 10.99 -4.78 -31.16
CA GLN A 216 11.37 -6.15 -31.47
C GLN A 216 12.79 -6.48 -30.97
N GLY A 217 12.94 -7.65 -30.37
CA GLY A 217 14.17 -8.15 -29.73
C GLY A 217 14.41 -7.66 -28.31
N MET A 218 13.61 -6.71 -27.80
CA MET A 218 13.75 -6.20 -26.44
C MET A 218 13.47 -7.31 -25.42
N GLN A 219 14.35 -7.40 -24.41
CA GLN A 219 14.19 -8.30 -23.28
C GLN A 219 13.26 -7.67 -22.25
N VAL A 220 12.25 -8.42 -21.84
CA VAL A 220 11.17 -7.95 -20.97
C VAL A 220 10.85 -9.00 -19.92
N GLU A 221 10.09 -8.58 -18.91
CA GLU A 221 9.41 -9.47 -17.99
C GLU A 221 7.91 -9.33 -18.19
N VAL A 222 7.21 -10.47 -18.21
CA VAL A 222 5.77 -10.55 -18.44
C VAL A 222 5.06 -11.23 -17.28
N THR A 223 3.87 -10.77 -16.95
CA THR A 223 3.04 -11.32 -15.87
C THR A 223 1.65 -11.68 -16.39
N THR A 224 0.94 -12.57 -15.72
CA THR A 224 -0.45 -12.91 -16.01
C THR A 224 -1.28 -12.80 -14.74
N ASP A 225 -2.57 -12.50 -14.90
CA ASP A 225 -3.54 -12.50 -13.80
C ASP A 225 -4.18 -13.88 -13.59
N ASP A 226 -3.75 -14.90 -14.33
CA ASP A 226 -4.23 -16.27 -14.18
C ASP A 226 -4.00 -16.83 -12.77
N GLU A 227 -4.98 -17.59 -12.28
CA GLU A 227 -4.93 -18.20 -10.96
C GLU A 227 -3.67 -19.06 -10.82
N GLY A 228 -2.90 -18.83 -9.75
CA GLY A 228 -1.63 -19.52 -9.49
C GLY A 228 -0.38 -18.83 -10.05
N PHE A 229 -0.54 -17.84 -10.94
CA PHE A 229 0.57 -17.08 -11.53
C PHE A 229 0.60 -15.61 -11.12
N LYS A 230 -0.38 -15.17 -10.34
CA LYS A 230 -0.45 -13.82 -9.80
C LYS A 230 0.83 -13.49 -9.02
N GLY A 231 1.51 -12.43 -9.44
CA GLY A 231 2.78 -11.98 -8.84
C GLY A 231 4.03 -12.61 -9.46
N ALA A 232 3.89 -13.52 -10.42
CA ALA A 232 5.00 -14.08 -11.19
C ALA A 232 5.38 -13.17 -12.37
N TRP A 233 6.68 -13.02 -12.59
CA TRP A 233 7.26 -12.30 -13.71
C TRP A 233 8.20 -13.22 -14.49
N PHE A 234 7.78 -13.61 -15.69
CA PHE A 234 8.53 -14.49 -16.58
C PHE A 234 9.41 -13.69 -17.51
N ALA A 235 10.65 -14.13 -17.72
CA ALA A 235 11.52 -13.49 -18.69
C ALA A 235 11.09 -13.84 -20.12
N ALA A 236 10.98 -12.83 -20.98
CA ALA A 236 10.55 -12.99 -22.36
C ALA A 236 11.27 -12.02 -23.31
N THR A 237 11.06 -12.22 -24.62
CA THR A 237 11.55 -11.37 -25.69
C THR A 237 10.37 -10.86 -26.51
N ILE A 238 10.34 -9.56 -26.81
CA ILE A 238 9.36 -8.99 -27.75
C ILE A 238 9.67 -9.49 -29.17
N ILE A 239 8.73 -10.19 -29.80
CA ILE A 239 8.88 -10.66 -31.18
C ILE A 239 8.35 -9.61 -32.15
N GLU A 240 7.10 -9.19 -32.02
CA GLU A 240 6.49 -8.18 -32.87
C GLU A 240 5.24 -7.56 -32.23
N PRO A 241 4.84 -6.34 -32.61
CA PRO A 241 3.54 -5.79 -32.23
C PRO A 241 2.41 -6.58 -32.91
N SER A 242 1.39 -6.98 -32.14
CA SER A 242 0.20 -7.70 -32.66
C SER A 242 -1.08 -6.84 -32.63
N GLY A 243 -1.04 -5.64 -32.02
CA GLY A 243 -2.17 -4.70 -31.97
C GLY A 243 -1.77 -3.34 -31.42
N GLU A 244 -2.76 -2.47 -31.12
CA GLU A 244 -2.51 -1.13 -30.57
C GLU A 244 -1.80 -1.17 -29.20
N ASP A 245 -2.18 -2.12 -28.32
CA ASP A 245 -1.63 -2.29 -26.96
C ASP A 245 -1.22 -3.75 -26.68
N GLN A 246 -0.77 -4.48 -27.71
CA GLN A 246 -0.44 -5.91 -27.61
C GLN A 246 0.83 -6.26 -28.38
N PHE A 247 1.61 -7.18 -27.81
CA PHE A 247 2.84 -7.70 -28.41
C PHE A 247 2.82 -9.22 -28.39
N LEU A 248 3.27 -9.82 -29.48
CA LEU A 248 3.67 -11.22 -29.48
C LEU A 248 5.03 -11.31 -28.77
N ILE A 249 5.08 -12.12 -27.71
CA ILE A 249 6.30 -12.37 -26.95
C ILE A 249 6.70 -13.83 -27.06
N GLU A 250 7.97 -14.12 -26.81
CA GLU A 250 8.50 -15.49 -26.67
C GLU A 250 9.14 -15.61 -25.30
N TYR A 251 8.67 -16.58 -24.49
CA TYR A 251 9.24 -16.84 -23.17
C TYR A 251 10.65 -17.44 -23.29
N LYS A 252 11.51 -17.14 -22.31
CA LYS A 252 12.90 -17.65 -22.33
C LYS A 252 13.06 -19.09 -21.87
N THR A 253 12.14 -19.56 -21.04
CA THR A 253 12.25 -20.87 -20.38
C THR A 253 11.03 -21.75 -20.59
N LEU A 254 9.84 -21.15 -20.77
CA LEU A 254 8.62 -21.89 -21.04
C LEU A 254 8.58 -22.40 -22.48
N THR A 255 8.19 -23.66 -22.65
CA THR A 255 8.02 -24.36 -23.92
C THR A 255 6.55 -24.61 -24.23
N ASN A 256 6.25 -24.91 -25.48
CA ASN A 256 4.94 -25.45 -25.88
C ASN A 256 4.70 -26.85 -25.29
N ASP A 257 3.46 -27.36 -25.38
CA ASP A 257 3.05 -28.66 -24.82
C ASP A 257 3.91 -29.86 -25.29
N ASP A 258 4.56 -29.73 -26.44
CA ASP A 258 5.41 -30.76 -27.04
C ASP A 258 6.90 -30.62 -26.67
N ASP A 259 7.28 -29.62 -25.85
CA ASP A 259 8.67 -29.27 -25.50
C ASP A 259 9.59 -29.04 -26.73
N THR A 260 9.00 -28.62 -27.86
CA THR A 260 9.72 -28.49 -29.14
C THR A 260 10.21 -27.07 -29.40
N GLU A 261 9.43 -26.08 -28.98
CA GLU A 261 9.68 -24.66 -29.22
C GLU A 261 9.36 -23.85 -27.97
N PHE A 262 9.97 -22.67 -27.84
CA PHE A 262 9.63 -21.73 -26.78
C PHE A 262 8.21 -21.22 -26.96
N LEU A 263 7.49 -21.11 -25.85
CA LEU A 263 6.10 -20.66 -25.83
C LEU A 263 6.02 -19.21 -26.32
N ARG A 264 5.06 -18.95 -27.21
CA ARG A 264 4.73 -17.61 -27.70
C ARG A 264 3.30 -17.26 -27.38
N GLU A 265 3.08 -16.05 -26.90
CA GLU A 265 1.77 -15.55 -26.48
C GLU A 265 1.59 -14.08 -26.84
N GLU A 266 0.34 -13.69 -27.09
CA GLU A 266 -0.03 -12.28 -27.25
C GLU A 266 -0.34 -11.69 -25.89
N ILE A 267 0.50 -10.74 -25.46
CA ILE A 267 0.42 -10.13 -24.14
C ILE A 267 0.12 -8.63 -24.29
N ARG A 268 -0.81 -8.14 -23.48
CA ARG A 268 -1.12 -6.70 -23.43
C ARG A 268 0.01 -5.92 -22.79
N THR A 269 0.23 -4.69 -23.24
CA THR A 269 1.31 -3.82 -22.76
C THR A 269 1.28 -3.61 -21.24
N CYS A 270 0.11 -3.64 -20.59
CA CYS A 270 -0.03 -3.53 -19.12
C CYS A 270 0.58 -4.70 -18.33
N HIS A 271 0.81 -5.84 -18.98
CA HIS A 271 1.43 -7.04 -18.40
C HIS A 271 2.93 -7.12 -18.71
N ILE A 272 3.49 -6.14 -19.42
CA ILE A 272 4.88 -6.14 -19.87
C ILE A 272 5.64 -5.04 -19.13
N ARG A 273 6.81 -5.38 -18.59
CA ARG A 273 7.80 -4.42 -18.11
C ARG A 273 9.17 -4.74 -18.73
N PRO A 274 10.10 -3.78 -18.87
CA PRO A 274 11.50 -4.09 -19.19
C PRO A 274 12.11 -5.06 -18.16
N CYS A 275 13.36 -5.48 -18.37
CA CYS A 275 14.10 -6.10 -17.27
C CYS A 275 14.56 -5.01 -16.26
N PRO A 276 14.48 -5.26 -14.95
CA PRO A 276 14.95 -4.30 -13.96
C PRO A 276 16.46 -4.04 -14.07
N PRO A 277 16.95 -2.84 -13.73
CA PRO A 277 18.35 -2.49 -13.87
C PRO A 277 19.19 -3.25 -12.84
N GLU A 278 20.21 -3.98 -13.29
CA GLU A 278 21.15 -4.70 -12.42
C GLU A 278 22.07 -3.78 -11.58
N THR A 279 21.89 -2.45 -11.66
CA THR A 279 22.76 -1.46 -11.03
C THR A 279 22.66 -1.42 -9.49
N ILE A 280 21.66 -2.09 -8.90
CA ILE A 280 21.49 -2.13 -7.44
C ILE A 280 22.26 -3.33 -6.87
N ILE A 281 23.55 -3.12 -6.62
CA ILE A 281 24.37 -4.08 -5.86
C ILE A 281 24.02 -3.94 -4.38
N VAL A 282 23.47 -5.00 -3.79
CA VAL A 282 23.24 -5.09 -2.35
C VAL A 282 24.27 -6.04 -1.73
N ASP A 283 24.96 -5.58 -0.67
CA ASP A 283 25.91 -6.40 0.10
C ASP A 283 25.21 -7.55 0.88
N GLY A 284 23.88 -7.56 0.90
CA GLY A 284 23.04 -8.58 1.49
C GLY A 284 21.66 -8.03 1.85
N PHE A 285 20.71 -8.94 2.10
CA PHE A 285 19.36 -8.59 2.49
C PHE A 285 19.18 -8.61 4.02
N LYS A 286 18.21 -7.86 4.53
CA LYS A 286 17.80 -7.84 5.93
C LYS A 286 16.42 -8.46 6.08
N VAL A 287 16.09 -8.92 7.29
CA VAL A 287 14.71 -9.33 7.61
C VAL A 287 13.77 -8.14 7.32
N MET A 288 12.60 -8.43 6.75
CA MET A 288 11.61 -7.48 6.22
C MET A 288 11.99 -6.77 4.92
N ASP A 289 13.17 -7.00 4.34
CA ASP A 289 13.42 -6.49 2.99
C ASP A 289 12.51 -7.23 1.98
N GLU A 290 11.87 -6.46 1.12
CA GLU A 290 11.13 -6.98 -0.03
C GLU A 290 12.10 -7.29 -1.18
N VAL A 291 11.92 -8.45 -1.78
CA VAL A 291 12.81 -9.03 -2.78
C VAL A 291 12.00 -9.67 -3.89
N ASP A 292 12.55 -9.67 -5.11
CA ASP A 292 12.12 -10.61 -6.14
C ASP A 292 12.97 -11.87 -6.00
N ALA A 293 12.32 -13.01 -5.80
CA ALA A 293 12.95 -14.32 -5.71
C ALA A 293 12.75 -15.12 -7.00
N TYR A 294 13.84 -15.61 -7.56
CA TYR A 294 13.80 -16.46 -8.75
C TYR A 294 13.45 -17.89 -8.35
N TYR A 295 12.27 -18.34 -8.71
CA TYR A 295 11.75 -19.65 -8.37
C TYR A 295 10.82 -20.16 -9.47
N ASN A 296 10.94 -21.43 -9.85
CA ASN A 296 10.18 -22.02 -10.97
C ASN A 296 10.22 -21.15 -12.23
N GLU A 297 11.43 -20.75 -12.60
CA GLU A 297 11.74 -20.01 -13.84
C GLU A 297 11.19 -18.58 -13.97
N CYS A 298 10.57 -18.05 -12.92
CA CYS A 298 10.07 -16.68 -12.87
C CYS A 298 10.47 -15.96 -11.57
N TRP A 299 10.31 -14.64 -11.57
CA TRP A 299 10.53 -13.80 -10.40
C TRP A 299 9.24 -13.63 -9.62
N TRP A 300 9.30 -13.88 -8.31
CA TRP A 300 8.19 -13.76 -7.38
C TRP A 300 8.48 -12.71 -6.32
N VAL A 301 7.51 -11.86 -6.04
CA VAL A 301 7.64 -10.88 -4.94
C VAL A 301 7.52 -11.60 -3.60
N GLY A 302 8.47 -11.37 -2.71
CA GLY A 302 8.47 -11.95 -1.37
C GLY A 302 9.21 -11.08 -0.36
N VAL A 303 9.12 -11.45 0.91
CA VAL A 303 9.73 -10.71 2.02
C VAL A 303 10.72 -11.59 2.76
N ILE A 304 11.90 -11.07 3.09
CA ILE A 304 12.90 -11.81 3.85
C ILE A 304 12.39 -12.05 5.27
N ALA A 305 11.98 -13.27 5.58
CA ALA A 305 11.54 -13.68 6.91
C ALA A 305 12.70 -13.96 7.86
N LYS A 306 13.84 -14.46 7.33
CA LYS A 306 15.02 -14.77 8.16
C LYS A 306 16.31 -14.73 7.34
N VAL A 307 17.35 -14.13 7.92
CA VAL A 307 18.72 -14.22 7.40
C VAL A 307 19.42 -15.42 8.04
N LEU A 308 20.00 -16.29 7.22
CA LEU A 308 20.71 -17.50 7.62
C LEU A 308 22.22 -17.34 7.39
N ILE A 309 23.01 -18.25 7.95
CA ILE A 309 24.45 -18.32 7.69
C ILE A 309 24.74 -18.61 6.21
N ASN A 310 25.94 -18.21 5.75
CA ASN A 310 26.40 -18.40 4.37
C ASN A 310 25.57 -17.67 3.30
N CYS A 311 25.09 -16.46 3.60
CA CYS A 311 24.33 -15.60 2.68
C CYS A 311 23.12 -16.32 2.05
N LYS A 312 22.41 -17.10 2.89
CA LYS A 312 21.12 -17.70 2.56
C LYS A 312 20.01 -16.94 3.26
N TYR A 313 18.85 -16.88 2.63
CA TYR A 313 17.70 -16.13 3.14
C TYR A 313 16.45 -16.97 3.04
N MET A 314 15.64 -16.96 4.09
CA MET A 314 14.29 -17.50 4.05
C MET A 314 13.35 -16.39 3.60
N VAL A 315 12.74 -16.55 2.45
CA VAL A 315 11.75 -15.63 1.88
C VAL A 315 10.36 -16.16 2.16
N TYR A 316 9.47 -15.27 2.58
CA TYR A 316 8.05 -15.51 2.81
C TYR A 316 7.24 -14.97 1.63
N PHE A 317 6.37 -15.82 1.08
CA PHE A 317 5.44 -15.47 0.01
C PHE A 317 4.05 -15.28 0.60
N LYS A 318 3.56 -14.04 0.59
CA LYS A 318 2.28 -13.68 1.24
C LYS A 318 1.10 -14.41 0.60
N ASP A 319 1.10 -14.58 -0.72
CA ASP A 319 -0.02 -15.17 -1.45
C ASP A 319 -0.20 -16.67 -1.19
N THR A 320 0.87 -17.40 -0.87
CA THR A 320 0.83 -18.85 -0.62
C THR A 320 1.06 -19.24 0.84
N ASP A 321 1.38 -18.27 1.70
CA ASP A 321 1.85 -18.47 3.08
C ASP A 321 3.11 -19.36 3.20
N GLU A 322 3.88 -19.52 2.12
CA GLU A 322 5.04 -20.38 2.07
C GLU A 322 6.34 -19.67 2.50
N LYS A 323 7.31 -20.46 3.00
CA LYS A 323 8.65 -19.99 3.34
C LYS A 323 9.71 -20.86 2.68
N ILE A 324 10.45 -20.29 1.74
CA ILE A 324 11.46 -21.01 0.95
C ILE A 324 12.84 -20.39 1.18
N THR A 325 13.89 -21.21 1.17
CA THR A 325 15.27 -20.76 1.38
C THR A 325 16.00 -20.56 0.06
N PHE A 326 16.51 -19.34 -0.16
CA PHE A 326 17.22 -18.92 -1.38
C PHE A 326 18.67 -18.55 -1.09
N LYS A 327 19.51 -18.60 -2.12
CA LYS A 327 20.85 -18.01 -2.09
C LYS A 327 20.76 -16.55 -2.55
N GLN A 328 21.78 -15.75 -2.23
CA GLN A 328 21.89 -14.37 -2.71
C GLN A 328 21.71 -14.23 -4.24
N ALA A 329 22.22 -15.18 -5.03
CA ALA A 329 22.15 -15.13 -6.50
C ALA A 329 20.73 -15.33 -7.06
N ASP A 330 19.83 -15.92 -6.28
CA ASP A 330 18.45 -16.19 -6.66
C ASP A 330 17.51 -15.07 -6.17
N LEU A 331 18.08 -13.98 -5.66
CA LEU A 331 17.35 -12.85 -5.08
C LEU A 331 17.87 -11.55 -5.66
N ARG A 332 16.95 -10.65 -6.00
CA ARG A 332 17.26 -9.26 -6.29
C ARG A 332 16.36 -8.34 -5.44
N PRO A 333 16.79 -7.09 -5.19
CA PRO A 333 15.90 -6.10 -4.57
C PRO A 333 14.59 -6.01 -5.36
N HIS A 334 13.45 -6.03 -4.67
CA HIS A 334 12.17 -5.83 -5.35
C HIS A 334 12.14 -4.42 -5.96
N GLN A 335 11.62 -4.33 -7.18
CA GLN A 335 11.44 -3.07 -7.89
C GLN A 335 10.09 -3.10 -8.61
N ASP A 336 9.41 -1.96 -8.58
CA ASP A 336 8.19 -1.75 -9.31
C ASP A 336 8.45 -0.99 -10.60
N TRP A 337 7.81 -1.44 -11.67
CA TRP A 337 7.80 -0.73 -12.93
C TRP A 337 6.55 0.14 -13.00
N LEU A 338 6.74 1.45 -12.86
CA LEU A 338 5.66 2.43 -12.85
C LEU A 338 5.95 3.52 -13.91
N TYR A 339 5.08 3.64 -14.92
CA TYR A 339 5.10 4.72 -15.93
C TYR A 339 6.47 4.95 -16.58
N GLY A 340 7.09 3.87 -17.04
CA GLY A 340 8.34 3.97 -17.77
C GLY A 340 9.59 4.07 -16.88
N LYS A 341 9.44 3.96 -15.56
CA LYS A 341 10.55 4.06 -14.61
C LYS A 341 10.51 2.94 -13.59
N TRP A 342 11.69 2.48 -13.21
CA TRP A 342 11.87 1.58 -12.09
C TRP A 342 11.93 2.36 -10.78
N VAL A 343 11.08 1.97 -9.83
CA VAL A 343 11.12 2.49 -8.47
C VAL A 343 11.43 1.35 -7.51
N VAL A 344 12.18 1.64 -6.45
CA VAL A 344 12.34 0.71 -5.34
C VAL A 344 11.22 1.04 -4.36
N PRO A 345 10.32 0.10 -4.01
CA PRO A 345 9.33 0.33 -2.99
C PRO A 345 10.03 0.80 -1.73
N SER A 346 9.53 1.91 -1.18
CA SER A 346 10.16 2.53 -0.04
C SER A 346 10.13 1.55 1.12
N LYS A 347 11.31 1.13 1.57
CA LYS A 347 11.45 0.31 2.79
C LYS A 347 10.72 1.07 3.89
N ALA A 348 9.69 0.45 4.48
CA ALA A 348 9.12 0.91 5.73
C ALA A 348 10.29 1.30 6.64
N LEU A 349 10.36 2.59 6.98
CA LEU A 349 11.53 3.19 7.58
C LEU A 349 11.84 2.47 8.89
N LYS A 350 12.99 1.79 8.89
CA LYS A 350 13.66 1.19 10.04
C LYS A 350 13.48 2.02 11.32
N GLN A 351 13.24 1.33 12.44
CA GLN A 351 13.94 1.62 13.69
C GLN A 351 14.57 0.35 14.24
#